data_AF-A0A150G1M9-F1
#
_entry.id   AF-A0A150G1M9-F1
#
_cell.length_a   1.000
_cell.length_b   1.000
_cell.length_c   1.000
_cell.angle_alpha   90.00
_cell.angle_beta   90.00
_cell.angle_gamma   90.00
#
_symmetry.space_group_name_H-M   'P 1'
#
loop_
_entity.id
_entity.type
_entity.pdbx_description
1 polymer ?
#
loop_
_entity_poly.entity_id
_entity_poly.type
_entity_poly.pdbx_seq_one_letter_code
_entity_poly.pdbx_strand_id
1 'polypeptide(L)'
;MEPLPAAALGPISRKLYSEGPRWQNWRPETVDELVAILAGRVVIAASGANADGLAAFEEIRDELEALLTARPEIAQKVDPVYVQADPATGAGAPGALKPPAPPLNMPASMPPLRPLGASGCMWVFPGGAAGRQAASYLAGALRASNPPGLVVRVFSTQTPVDEFA
;
A
#
# COMPACT_ATOMS: atom_id res chain seq x y z
N MET A 1 -10.76 0.25 -2.40
CA MET A 1 -10.00 1.04 -1.42
C MET A 1 -10.72 2.35 -1.26
N GLU A 2 -10.98 2.78 -0.03
CA GLU A 2 -11.58 4.10 0.19
C GLU A 2 -10.56 5.20 -0.13
N PRO A 3 -10.99 6.30 -0.78
CA PRO A 3 -10.16 7.48 -0.97
C PRO A 3 -9.63 7.99 0.37
N LEU A 4 -8.39 8.49 0.38
CA LEU A 4 -7.82 9.14 1.55
C LEU A 4 -8.45 10.54 1.71
N PRO A 5 -9.16 10.85 2.81
CA PRO A 5 -9.64 12.21 3.03
C PRO A 5 -8.45 13.17 3.15
N ALA A 6 -8.40 14.24 2.35
CA ALA A 6 -7.27 15.16 2.37
C ALA A 6 -7.08 15.84 3.73
N ALA A 7 -8.13 15.93 4.56
CA ALA A 7 -8.03 16.40 5.94
C ALA A 7 -6.98 15.64 6.77
N ALA A 8 -6.72 14.35 6.48
CA ALA A 8 -5.69 13.56 7.15
C ALA A 8 -4.25 13.99 6.78
N LEU A 9 -4.07 14.63 5.63
CA LEU A 9 -2.76 15.12 5.15
C LEU A 9 -2.42 16.49 5.73
N GLY A 10 -3.42 17.32 6.03
CA GLY A 10 -3.22 18.69 6.50
C GLY A 10 -2.22 18.85 7.66
N PRO A 11 -2.33 18.09 8.76
CA PRO A 11 -1.38 18.21 9.87
C PRO A 11 0.06 17.85 9.49
N ILE A 12 0.26 16.75 8.74
CA ILE A 12 1.60 16.27 8.39
C ILE A 12 2.24 17.16 7.32
N SER A 13 1.46 17.64 6.36
CA SER A 13 1.97 18.52 5.30
C SER A 13 2.44 19.86 5.84
N ARG A 14 1.68 20.47 6.77
CA ARG A 14 2.11 21.70 7.45
C ARG A 14 3.37 21.49 8.31
N LYS A 15 3.48 20.33 8.96
CA LYS A 15 4.69 19.96 9.73
C LYS A 15 5.90 19.87 8.81
N LEU A 16 5.80 19.18 7.67
CA LEU A 16 6.87 19.09 6.67
C LEU A 16 7.25 20.47 6.11
N TYR A 17 6.26 21.28 5.75
CA TYR A 17 6.51 22.65 5.28
C TYR A 17 7.25 23.50 6.31
N SER A 18 6.92 23.35 7.60
CA SER A 18 7.62 24.04 8.70
C SER A 18 9.05 23.57 8.94
N GLU A 19 9.39 22.33 8.58
CA GLU A 19 10.77 21.81 8.62
C GLU A 19 11.63 22.39 7.50
N GLY A 20 10.99 22.80 6.40
CA GLY A 20 11.58 23.59 5.34
C GLY A 20 10.92 23.32 3.99
N PRO A 21 11.07 24.25 3.03
CA PRO A 21 10.44 24.15 1.72
C PRO A 21 11.10 23.13 0.78
N ARG A 22 12.03 22.31 1.28
CA ARG A 22 12.78 21.33 0.50
C ARG A 22 12.80 20.00 1.21
N TRP A 23 12.59 18.91 0.49
CA TRP A 23 12.49 17.58 1.09
C TRP A 23 13.75 17.13 1.82
N GLN A 24 14.93 17.65 1.43
CA GLN A 24 16.19 17.31 2.10
C GLN A 24 16.25 17.83 3.55
N ASN A 25 15.40 18.79 3.91
CA ASN A 25 15.31 19.32 5.27
C ASN A 25 14.28 18.55 6.13
N TRP A 26 13.47 17.70 5.51
CA TRP A 26 12.44 16.96 6.23
C TRP A 26 13.06 15.89 7.10
N ARG A 27 12.56 15.77 8.33
CA ARG A 27 13.01 14.76 9.27
C ARG A 27 12.55 13.38 8.81
N PRO A 28 13.41 12.35 8.90
CA PRO A 28 13.06 10.99 8.49
C PRO A 28 11.77 10.46 9.13
N GLU A 29 11.52 10.78 10.40
CA GLU A 29 10.35 10.33 11.14
C GLU A 29 9.06 10.97 10.59
N THR A 30 9.11 12.25 10.22
CA THR A 30 7.98 12.96 9.60
C THR A 30 7.69 12.43 8.20
N VAL A 31 8.73 12.06 7.45
CA VAL A 31 8.59 11.40 6.15
C VAL A 31 7.96 10.00 6.30
N ASP A 32 8.40 9.21 7.27
CA ASP A 32 7.81 7.89 7.54
C ASP A 32 6.33 7.99 7.97
N GLU A 33 5.97 9.00 8.76
CA GLU A 33 4.57 9.34 9.10
C GLU A 33 3.73 9.62 7.84
N LEU A 34 4.22 10.48 6.93
CA LEU A 34 3.55 10.78 5.66
C LEU A 34 3.40 9.53 4.78
N VAL A 35 4.48 8.76 4.64
CA VAL A 35 4.49 7.52 3.84
C VAL A 35 3.48 6.52 4.39
N ALA A 36 3.34 6.40 5.71
CA ALA A 36 2.35 5.50 6.32
C ALA A 36 0.91 5.93 5.99
N ILE A 37 0.64 7.23 5.88
CA ILE A 37 -0.67 7.76 5.49
C ILE A 37 -0.95 7.49 4.00
N LEU A 38 0.05 7.70 3.15
CA LEU A 38 -0.06 7.55 1.69
C LEU A 38 0.00 6.08 1.22
N ALA A 39 0.60 5.18 2.01
CA ALA A 39 0.82 3.80 1.61
C ALA A 39 -0.47 3.10 1.15
N GLY A 40 -0.49 2.69 -0.11
CA GLY A 40 -1.62 1.97 -0.69
C GLY A 40 -2.81 2.86 -1.05
N ARG A 41 -2.69 4.19 -0.99
CA ARG A 41 -3.76 5.12 -1.35
C ARG A 41 -3.64 5.49 -2.83
N VAL A 42 -4.73 5.32 -3.55
CA VAL A 42 -4.78 5.57 -5.01
C VAL A 42 -5.48 6.90 -5.32
N VAL A 43 -6.30 7.41 -4.39
CA VAL A 43 -7.10 8.63 -4.57
C VAL A 43 -7.11 9.44 -3.27
N ILE A 44 -6.96 10.76 -3.38
CA ILE A 44 -7.13 11.72 -2.28
C ILE A 44 -8.47 12.43 -2.50
N ALA A 45 -9.38 12.36 -1.53
CA ALA A 45 -10.67 13.04 -1.60
C ALA A 45 -10.55 14.51 -1.19
N ALA A 46 -10.88 15.41 -2.10
CA ALA A 46 -10.69 16.86 -1.99
C ALA A 46 -11.95 17.67 -1.60
N SER A 47 -13.14 17.05 -1.56
CA SER A 47 -14.40 17.81 -1.44
C SER A 47 -14.70 18.30 -0.01
N GLY A 48 -15.30 19.50 0.08
CA GLY A 48 -15.89 20.04 1.32
C GLY A 48 -14.87 20.31 2.42
N ALA A 49 -15.05 19.68 3.59
CA ALA A 49 -14.17 19.80 4.76
C ALA A 49 -12.71 19.34 4.53
N ASN A 50 -12.39 18.81 3.35
CA ASN A 50 -11.05 18.35 2.96
C ASN A 50 -10.22 19.43 2.25
N ALA A 51 -10.80 20.58 1.88
CA ALA A 51 -10.12 21.61 1.09
C ALA A 51 -8.82 22.12 1.76
N ASP A 52 -8.87 22.40 3.06
CA ASP A 52 -7.70 22.87 3.81
C ASP A 52 -6.57 21.83 3.89
N GLY A 53 -6.94 20.55 3.96
CA GLY A 53 -5.98 19.45 3.97
C GLY A 53 -5.33 19.25 2.61
N LEU A 54 -6.11 19.41 1.54
CA LEU A 54 -5.60 19.39 0.17
C LEU A 54 -4.66 20.56 -0.09
N ALA A 55 -5.05 21.77 0.29
CA ALA A 55 -4.21 22.97 0.10
C ALA A 55 -2.84 22.80 0.79
N ALA A 56 -2.81 22.30 2.02
CA ALA A 56 -1.57 22.01 2.71
C ALA A 56 -0.76 20.89 2.02
N PHE A 57 -1.41 19.88 1.46
CA PHE A 57 -0.73 18.81 0.71
C PHE A 57 -0.12 19.32 -0.60
N GLU A 58 -0.83 20.18 -1.32
CA GLU A 58 -0.36 20.83 -2.55
C GLU A 58 0.92 21.65 -2.31
N GLU A 59 1.07 22.30 -1.15
CA GLU A 59 2.29 23.06 -0.79
C GLU A 59 3.57 22.20 -0.72
N ILE A 60 3.44 20.89 -0.52
CA ILE A 60 4.58 19.98 -0.42
C ILE A 60 4.67 19.00 -1.60
N ARG A 61 3.73 19.06 -2.56
CA ARG A 61 3.58 18.04 -3.61
C ARG A 61 4.83 17.90 -4.47
N ASP A 62 5.35 19.00 -4.99
CA ASP A 62 6.50 18.99 -5.90
C ASP A 62 7.76 18.44 -5.20
N GLU A 63 7.94 18.78 -3.93
CA GLU A 63 9.05 18.27 -3.12
C GLU A 63 8.87 16.80 -2.74
N LEU A 64 7.63 16.35 -2.51
CA LEU A 64 7.31 14.95 -2.34
C LEU A 64 7.62 14.15 -3.62
N GLU A 65 7.23 14.64 -4.79
CA GLU A 65 7.58 14.01 -6.08
C GLU A 65 9.09 13.92 -6.28
N ALA A 66 9.82 14.98 -5.95
CA ALA A 66 11.28 14.98 -5.99
C ALA A 66 11.89 13.96 -5.01
N LEU A 67 11.35 13.84 -3.79
CA LEU A 67 11.75 12.84 -2.81
C LEU A 67 11.53 11.41 -3.35
N LEU A 68 10.33 11.11 -3.87
CA LEU A 68 9.98 9.78 -4.37
C LEU A 68 10.84 9.39 -5.59
N THR A 69 11.19 10.36 -6.43
CA THR A 69 12.10 10.17 -7.56
C THR A 69 13.53 9.90 -7.09
N ALA A 70 14.02 10.67 -6.11
CA ALA A 70 15.39 10.56 -5.61
C ALA A 70 15.61 9.36 -4.66
N ARG A 71 14.55 8.85 -4.02
CA ARG A 71 14.59 7.81 -2.99
C ARG A 71 13.64 6.65 -3.36
N PRO A 72 14.04 5.76 -4.29
CA PRO A 72 13.19 4.66 -4.76
C PRO A 72 12.69 3.75 -3.62
N GLU A 73 13.44 3.61 -2.54
CA GLU A 73 13.03 2.83 -1.36
C GLU A 73 11.84 3.44 -0.61
N ILE A 74 11.64 4.76 -0.70
CA ILE A 74 10.47 5.45 -0.15
C ILE A 74 9.29 5.31 -1.10
N ALA A 75 9.50 5.50 -2.40
CA ALA A 75 8.46 5.29 -3.43
C ALA A 75 7.85 3.88 -3.35
N GLN A 76 8.68 2.87 -3.11
CA GLN A 76 8.20 1.49 -2.94
C GLN A 76 7.33 1.29 -1.69
N LYS A 77 7.44 2.12 -0.66
CA LYS A 77 6.56 2.06 0.51
C LYS A 77 5.21 2.73 0.25
N VAL A 78 5.20 3.80 -0.55
CA VAL A 78 3.97 4.52 -0.95
C VAL A 78 3.12 3.66 -1.89
N ASP A 79 3.78 2.95 -2.82
CA ASP A 79 3.14 2.09 -3.83
C ASP A 79 3.36 0.59 -3.60
N PRO A 80 2.79 0.01 -2.53
CA PRO A 80 2.97 -1.41 -2.25
C PRO A 80 2.23 -2.32 -3.25
N VAL A 81 2.69 -3.58 -3.31
CA VAL A 81 2.01 -4.67 -4.01
C VAL A 81 1.37 -5.58 -3.00
N TYR A 82 0.09 -5.86 -3.16
CA TYR A 82 -0.66 -6.71 -2.27
C TYR A 82 -0.92 -8.08 -2.88
N VAL A 83 -0.79 -9.12 -2.07
CA VAL A 83 -1.30 -10.46 -2.37
C VAL A 83 -2.43 -10.74 -1.39
N GLN A 84 -3.62 -10.99 -1.90
CA GLN A 84 -4.77 -11.41 -1.10
C GLN A 84 -5.11 -12.86 -1.43
N ALA A 85 -5.40 -13.64 -0.41
CA ALA A 85 -5.91 -15.00 -0.55
C ALA A 85 -7.15 -15.15 0.31
N ASP A 86 -8.23 -15.68 -0.24
CA ASP A 86 -9.45 -15.98 0.51
C ASP A 86 -9.73 -17.49 0.49
N PRO A 87 -9.58 -18.18 1.63
CA PRO A 87 -9.81 -19.61 1.75
C PRO A 87 -11.30 -19.99 1.70
N ALA A 88 -12.22 -19.03 1.70
CA ALA A 88 -13.67 -19.26 1.63
C ALA A 88 -14.25 -19.17 0.21
N THR A 89 -13.48 -18.74 -0.79
CA THR A 89 -14.00 -18.48 -2.15
C THR A 89 -13.28 -19.31 -3.21
N GLY A 90 -14.05 -20.16 -3.91
CA GLY A 90 -13.60 -21.02 -5.02
C GLY A 90 -14.31 -22.38 -5.01
N ALA A 91 -14.37 -23.07 -6.16
CA ALA A 91 -14.92 -24.41 -6.21
C ALA A 91 -14.00 -25.40 -5.45
N GLY A 92 -14.51 -26.02 -4.38
CA GLY A 92 -13.74 -26.93 -3.51
C GLY A 92 -13.12 -26.29 -2.26
N ALA A 93 -13.42 -25.02 -1.97
CA ALA A 93 -12.86 -24.30 -0.83
C ALA A 93 -13.17 -24.99 0.53
N PRO A 94 -12.20 -25.09 1.46
CA PRO A 94 -12.38 -25.75 2.77
C PRO A 94 -13.31 -25.01 3.74
N GLY A 95 -13.87 -23.85 3.35
CA GLY A 95 -14.69 -23.01 4.21
C GLY A 95 -13.86 -22.04 5.09
N ALA A 96 -14.56 -21.10 5.71
CA ALA A 96 -14.04 -19.82 6.24
C ALA A 96 -13.08 -19.88 7.46
N LEU A 97 -12.55 -21.03 7.87
CA LEU A 97 -11.96 -21.18 9.21
C LEU A 97 -10.48 -21.58 9.26
N LYS A 98 -9.79 -21.70 8.13
CA LYS A 98 -8.34 -22.00 8.14
C LYS A 98 -7.57 -21.01 7.27
N PRO A 99 -6.62 -20.23 7.84
CA PRO A 99 -5.70 -19.45 7.03
C PRO A 99 -4.98 -20.41 6.05
N PRO A 100 -4.83 -20.02 4.77
CA PRO A 100 -4.17 -20.87 3.78
C PRO A 100 -2.79 -21.26 4.27
N ALA A 101 -2.41 -22.52 4.03
CA ALA A 101 -1.11 -23.01 4.45
C ALA A 101 -0.03 -22.15 3.79
N PRO A 102 0.92 -21.58 4.57
CA PRO A 102 2.07 -20.92 3.99
C PRO A 102 2.85 -21.94 3.15
N PRO A 103 3.43 -21.55 1.99
CA PRO A 103 4.27 -22.47 1.21
C PRO A 103 5.39 -23.04 2.09
N LEU A 104 5.66 -24.34 1.96
CA LEU A 104 6.63 -25.09 2.80
C LEU A 104 8.05 -24.47 2.82
N ASN A 105 8.41 -23.70 1.79
CA ASN A 105 9.70 -23.02 1.65
C ASN A 105 9.54 -21.49 1.62
N MET A 106 8.71 -20.96 2.51
CA MET A 106 8.51 -19.52 2.64
C MET A 106 9.87 -18.84 2.96
N PRO A 107 10.37 -17.94 2.10
CA PRO A 107 11.64 -17.26 2.39
C PRO A 107 11.50 -16.40 3.66
N ALA A 108 12.52 -16.37 4.52
CA ALA A 108 12.49 -15.62 5.79
C ALA A 108 12.27 -14.10 5.61
N SER A 109 12.51 -13.58 4.41
CA SER A 109 12.26 -12.19 4.02
C SER A 109 10.80 -11.89 3.63
N MET A 110 9.88 -12.85 3.80
CA MET A 110 8.49 -12.63 3.44
C MET A 110 7.78 -11.66 4.40
N PRO A 111 6.96 -10.75 3.85
CA PRO A 111 6.19 -9.84 4.67
C PRO A 111 5.22 -10.58 5.60
N PRO A 112 4.92 -10.01 6.78
CA PRO A 112 4.02 -10.65 7.74
C PRO A 112 2.61 -10.79 7.16
N LEU A 113 1.99 -11.93 7.45
CA LEU A 113 0.59 -12.17 7.11
C LEU A 113 -0.32 -11.23 7.91
N ARG A 114 -1.26 -10.57 7.22
CA ARG A 114 -2.30 -9.73 7.82
C ARG A 114 -3.68 -10.36 7.57
N PRO A 115 -4.56 -10.42 8.58
CA PRO A 115 -5.94 -10.86 8.37
C PRO A 115 -6.70 -9.84 7.51
N LEU A 116 -7.61 -10.34 6.67
CA LEU A 116 -8.48 -9.53 5.81
C LEU A 116 -9.93 -10.04 5.93
N GLY A 117 -10.76 -9.31 6.67
CA GLY A 117 -12.13 -9.74 6.95
C GLY A 117 -12.17 -11.03 7.80
N ALA A 118 -13.21 -11.83 7.62
CA ALA A 118 -13.47 -13.01 8.46
C ALA A 118 -12.58 -14.23 8.12
N SER A 119 -12.16 -14.38 6.86
CA SER A 119 -11.40 -15.55 6.38
C SER A 119 -10.18 -15.19 5.55
N GLY A 120 -10.13 -13.98 4.99
CA GLY A 120 -9.10 -13.57 4.05
C GLY A 120 -7.75 -13.33 4.72
N CYS A 121 -6.71 -13.41 3.90
CA CYS A 121 -5.32 -13.22 4.25
C CYS A 121 -4.68 -12.26 3.25
N MET A 122 -3.81 -11.37 3.74
CA MET A 122 -3.14 -10.37 2.94
C MET A 122 -1.65 -10.29 3.27
N TRP A 123 -0.83 -10.19 2.24
CA TRP A 123 0.59 -9.88 2.32
C TRP A 123 0.86 -8.57 1.60
N VAL A 124 1.74 -7.75 2.16
CA VAL A 124 2.10 -6.43 1.62
C VAL A 124 3.58 -6.46 1.27
N PHE A 125 3.88 -6.39 -0.03
CA PHE A 125 5.23 -6.30 -0.55
C PHE A 125 5.56 -4.84 -0.87
N PRO A 126 6.83 -4.43 -0.77
CA PRO A 126 7.25 -3.16 -1.35
C PRO A 126 6.88 -3.09 -2.84
N GLY A 127 6.73 -1.87 -3.35
CA GLY A 127 6.55 -1.61 -4.77
C GLY A 127 7.76 -2.01 -5.63
N GLY A 128 7.67 -1.69 -6.92
CA GLY A 128 8.77 -1.92 -7.86
C GLY A 128 8.92 -3.38 -8.32
N ALA A 129 9.90 -3.63 -9.17
CA ALA A 129 10.05 -4.91 -9.87
C ALA A 129 10.28 -6.09 -8.92
N ALA A 130 11.15 -5.93 -7.92
CA ALA A 130 11.47 -6.99 -6.97
C ALA A 130 10.25 -7.39 -6.11
N GLY A 131 9.51 -6.42 -5.59
CA GLY A 131 8.32 -6.68 -4.80
C GLY A 131 7.17 -7.28 -5.62
N ARG A 132 6.97 -6.84 -6.87
CA ARG A 132 6.03 -7.47 -7.83
C ARG A 132 6.38 -8.91 -8.14
N GLN A 133 7.66 -9.22 -8.33
CA GLN A 133 8.14 -10.57 -8.58
C GLN A 133 7.90 -11.46 -7.36
N ALA A 134 8.24 -10.98 -6.15
CA ALA A 134 8.00 -11.70 -4.91
C ALA A 134 6.51 -11.96 -4.65
N ALA A 135 5.66 -10.96 -4.89
CA ALA A 135 4.20 -11.08 -4.80
C ALA A 135 3.64 -12.13 -5.78
N SER A 136 4.14 -12.12 -7.02
CA SER A 136 3.73 -13.07 -8.06
C SER A 136 4.16 -14.50 -7.72
N TYR A 137 5.38 -14.67 -7.22
CA TYR A 137 5.89 -15.95 -6.76
C TYR A 137 5.04 -16.51 -5.62
N LEU A 138 4.74 -15.70 -4.60
CA LEU A 138 3.86 -16.10 -3.50
C LEU A 138 2.49 -16.52 -4.02
N ALA A 139 1.89 -15.73 -4.91
CA ALA A 139 0.57 -16.02 -5.45
C ALA A 139 0.54 -17.38 -6.18
N GLY A 140 1.58 -17.69 -6.96
CA GLY A 140 1.74 -19.00 -7.59
C GLY A 140 1.90 -20.12 -6.56
N ALA A 141 2.73 -19.93 -5.54
CA ALA A 141 2.97 -20.92 -4.49
C ALA A 141 1.71 -21.22 -3.66
N LEU A 142 0.91 -20.20 -3.34
CA LEU A 142 -0.37 -20.36 -2.64
C LEU A 142 -1.37 -21.18 -3.47
N ARG A 143 -1.48 -20.89 -4.77
CA ARG A 143 -2.36 -21.66 -5.69
C ARG A 143 -1.90 -23.12 -5.82
N ALA A 144 -0.60 -23.36 -5.91
CA ALA A 144 -0.03 -24.70 -6.02
C ALA A 144 -0.21 -25.53 -4.75
N SER A 145 -0.12 -24.89 -3.57
CA SER A 145 -0.19 -25.57 -2.27
C SER A 145 -1.63 -25.79 -1.78
N ASN A 146 -2.63 -25.16 -2.41
CA ASN A 146 -4.04 -25.23 -2.00
C ASN A 146 -5.00 -25.55 -3.18
N PRO A 147 -4.84 -26.67 -3.90
CA PRO A 147 -5.80 -27.12 -4.91
C PRO A 147 -6.97 -27.92 -4.30
N PRO A 148 -8.23 -27.78 -4.76
CA PRO A 148 -8.83 -26.70 -5.56
C PRO A 148 -9.69 -25.76 -4.70
N GLY A 149 -9.62 -24.45 -4.96
CA GLY A 149 -10.60 -23.49 -4.42
C GLY A 149 -10.03 -22.30 -3.65
N LEU A 150 -8.71 -22.05 -3.63
CA LEU A 150 -8.15 -20.81 -3.09
C LEU A 150 -8.14 -19.72 -4.17
N VAL A 151 -8.94 -18.66 -4.00
CA VAL A 151 -8.82 -17.45 -4.81
C VAL A 151 -7.64 -16.62 -4.30
N VAL A 152 -6.67 -16.39 -5.18
CA VAL A 152 -5.50 -15.53 -4.91
C VAL A 152 -5.48 -14.37 -5.89
N ARG A 153 -5.41 -13.14 -5.39
CA ARG A 153 -5.39 -11.89 -6.16
C ARG A 153 -4.10 -11.13 -5.88
N VAL A 154 -3.52 -10.52 -6.91
CA VAL A 154 -2.38 -9.62 -6.80
C VAL A 154 -2.81 -8.26 -7.34
N PHE A 155 -2.56 -7.18 -6.60
CA PHE A 155 -2.86 -5.82 -7.04
C PHE A 155 -1.75 -4.86 -6.60
N SER A 156 -1.47 -3.86 -7.44
CA SER A 156 -0.57 -2.75 -7.12
C SER A 156 -1.28 -1.42 -7.30
N THR A 157 -0.84 -0.39 -6.60
CA THR A 157 -1.42 0.96 -6.68
C THR A 157 -0.91 1.80 -7.86
N GLN A 158 -0.04 1.27 -8.71
CA GLN A 158 0.47 2.05 -9.84
C GLN A 158 -0.66 2.46 -10.81
N THR A 159 -0.82 3.79 -10.92
CA THR A 159 -1.57 4.63 -11.90
C THR A 159 -2.92 5.22 -11.43
N PRO A 160 -3.21 6.53 -11.63
CA PRO A 160 -2.54 7.77 -11.21
C PRO A 160 -3.42 8.64 -10.27
N VAL A 161 -2.81 9.68 -9.69
CA VAL A 161 -3.45 10.83 -9.05
C VAL A 161 -3.90 11.78 -10.16
N ASP A 162 -5.17 11.73 -10.58
CA ASP A 162 -5.97 12.86 -11.11
C ASP A 162 -7.36 12.41 -11.60
N GLU A 163 -8.31 13.37 -11.57
CA GLU A 163 -9.76 13.37 -11.90
C GLU A 163 -10.69 12.93 -10.74
N PHE A 164 -11.59 13.78 -10.21
CA PHE A 164 -12.51 14.70 -10.91
C PHE A 164 -12.66 16.08 -10.24
N ALA A 165 -12.66 17.10 -11.11
CA ALA A 165 -13.40 18.36 -10.97
C ALA A 165 -14.89 18.15 -11.24
#